data_AF-A0A921F7F3-F1
#
_entry.id   AF-A0A921F7F3-F1
#
_cell.length_a   1.000
_cell.length_b   1.000
_cell.length_c   1.000
_cell.angle_alpha   90.00
_cell.angle_beta   90.00
_cell.angle_gamma   90.00
#
_symmetry.space_group_name_H-M   'P 1'
#
loop_
_entity.id
_entity.type
_entity.pdbx_description
1 polymer ?
#
loop_
_entity_poly.entity_id
_entity_poly.type
_entity_poly.pdbx_seq_one_letter_code
_entity_poly.pdbx_strand_id
1 'polypeptide(L)' 'MSEKTNLEIEVFAALRKRDHNYKWLANQMGISQAYLSDILKGQRNPTGRIDQIKDLLEIGK' A
#
# COMPACT_ATOMS: atom_id res chain seq x y z
N MET A 1 -5.17 -14.84 15.02
CA MET A 1 -4.98 -13.45 14.54
C MET A 1 -4.90 -13.51 13.02
N SER A 2 -5.88 -12.92 12.33
CA SER A 2 -5.97 -12.99 10.87
C SER A 2 -4.92 -12.09 10.20
N GLU A 3 -4.12 -12.63 9.28
CA GLU A 3 -3.04 -11.96 8.54
C GLU A 3 -3.47 -10.74 7.69
N LYS A 4 -4.78 -10.45 7.61
CA LYS A 4 -5.35 -9.40 6.74
C LYS A 4 -5.09 -7.96 7.22
N THR A 5 -4.56 -7.74 8.43
CA THR A 5 -4.40 -6.39 9.00
C THR A 5 -2.99 -5.81 8.88
N ASN A 6 -1.98 -6.57 8.45
CA ASN A 6 -0.59 -6.08 8.53
C ASN A 6 -0.20 -5.12 7.39
N LEU A 7 -0.63 -5.37 6.15
CA LEU A 7 -0.15 -4.58 5.01
C LEU A 7 -0.59 -3.12 5.05
N GLU A 8 -1.87 -2.86 5.35
CA GLU A 8 -2.37 -1.47 5.48
C GLU A 8 -1.65 -0.71 6.60
N ILE A 9 -1.38 -1.37 7.73
CA ILE A 9 -0.66 -0.79 8.86
C ILE A 9 0.80 -0.50 8.50
N GLU A 10 1.50 -1.45 7.86
CA GLU A 10 2.88 -1.28 7.40
C GLU A 10 3.00 -0.14 6.38
N VAL A 11 2.09 -0.09 5.42
CA VAL A 11 2.02 0.97 4.41
C VAL A 11 1.75 2.32 5.06
N PHE A 12 0.80 2.40 6.00
CA PHE A 12 0.53 3.61 6.75
C PHE A 12 1.77 4.11 7.50
N ALA A 13 2.45 3.21 8.23
CA ALA A 13 3.64 3.55 8.98
C ALA A 13 4.77 4.04 8.08
N ALA A 14 5.00 3.38 6.94
CA ALA A 14 6.02 3.77 5.97
C ALA A 14 5.73 5.12 5.32
N LEU A 15 4.46 5.37 4.95
CA LEU A 15 4.03 6.67 4.43
C LEU A 15 4.25 7.79 5.44
N ARG A 16 3.89 7.55 6.71
CA ARG A 16 4.10 8.54 7.78
C ARG A 16 5.56 8.85 8.05
N LYS A 17 6.44 7.85 8.00
CA LYS A 17 7.90 8.05 8.12
C LYS A 17 8.47 8.96 7.02
N ARG A 18 7.83 9.00 5.85
CA ARG A 18 8.26 9.80 4.68
C ARG A 18 7.45 11.10 4.50
N ASP A 19 6.60 11.45 5.47
CA ASP A 19 5.64 12.56 5.37
C ASP A 19 4.77 12.49 4.09
N HIS A 20 4.36 11.28 3.73
CA HIS A 20 3.50 10.99 2.60
C HIS A 20 2.14 10.44 3.06
N ASN A 21 1.20 10.38 2.11
CA ASN A 21 -0.15 9.89 2.36
C ASN A 21 -0.59 8.94 1.24
N TYR A 22 -1.75 8.30 1.43
CA TYR A 22 -2.29 7.36 0.44
C TYR A 22 -2.55 7.99 -0.93
N LYS A 23 -2.84 9.30 -1.00
CA LYS A 23 -3.00 10.01 -2.28
C LYS A 23 -1.67 10.10 -3.03
N TRP A 24 -0.58 10.35 -2.32
CA TRP A 24 0.77 10.33 -2.91
C TRP A 24 1.10 8.94 -3.47
N LEU A 25 0.86 7.88 -2.69
CA LEU A 25 1.11 6.51 -3.13
C LEU A 25 0.27 6.13 -4.36
N ALA A 26 -1.01 6.47 -4.34
CA ALA A 26 -1.92 6.23 -5.46
C ALA A 26 -1.45 6.96 -6.73
N ASN A 27 -1.00 8.21 -6.59
CA ASN A 27 -0.43 8.97 -7.71
C ASN A 27 0.85 8.34 -8.26
N GLN A 28 1.77 7.87 -7.41
CA GLN A 28 2.99 7.17 -7.85
C GLN A 28 2.68 5.88 -8.60
N MET A 29 1.61 5.20 -8.22
CA MET A 29 1.16 3.96 -8.86
C MET A 29 0.27 4.20 -10.10
N GLY A 30 -0.12 5.44 -10.38
CA GLY A 30 -1.05 5.79 -11.44
C GLY A 30 -2.45 5.21 -11.25
N ILE A 31 -2.90 5.05 -10.00
CA ILE A 31 -4.21 4.47 -9.64
C ILE A 31 -5.04 5.42 -8.80
N SER A 32 -6.33 5.11 -8.62
CA SER A 32 -7.18 5.84 -7.69
C SER A 32 -6.89 5.44 -6.24
N GLN A 33 -7.10 6.38 -5.31
CA GLN A 33 -6.98 6.12 -3.88
C GLN A 33 -7.96 5.04 -3.40
N ALA A 34 -9.16 4.96 -4.01
CA ALA A 34 -10.13 3.92 -3.73
C ALA A 34 -9.59 2.53 -4.12
N TYR A 35 -9.00 2.41 -5.32
CA TYR A 35 -8.37 1.17 -5.77
C TYR A 35 -7.19 0.76 -4.90
N LEU A 36 -6.37 1.72 -4.45
CA LEU A 36 -5.31 1.47 -3.49
C LEU A 36 -5.87 0.90 -2.17
N SER A 37 -6.94 1.47 -1.62
CA SER A 37 -7.56 0.96 -0.39
C SER A 37 -8.09 -0.46 -0.57
N ASP A 38 -8.70 -0.77 -1.71
CA ASP A 38 -9.16 -2.13 -2.03
C ASP A 38 -8.00 -3.14 -2.06
N ILE A 39 -6.84 -2.72 -2.61
CA ILE A 39 -5.61 -3.55 -2.62
C ILE A 39 -5.10 -3.77 -1.20
N LEU A 40 -4.96 -2.70 -0.41
CA LEU A 40 -4.44 -2.77 0.96
C LEU A 40 -5.30 -3.63 1.88
N LYS A 41 -6.62 -3.62 1.66
CA LYS A 41 -7.59 -4.46 2.39
C LYS A 41 -7.66 -5.90 1.88
N GLY A 42 -6.89 -6.25 0.85
CA GLY A 42 -6.91 -7.57 0.22
C GLY A 42 -8.21 -7.90 -0.50
N GLN A 43 -9.04 -6.88 -0.80
CA GLN A 43 -10.27 -7.05 -1.58
C GLN A 43 -9.99 -7.21 -3.07
N ARG A 44 -8.86 -6.66 -3.52
CA ARG A 44 -8.32 -6.87 -4.87
C ARG A 44 -6.86 -7.27 -4.75
N ASN A 45 -6.48 -8.36 -5.39
CA ASN A 45 -5.08 -8.78 -5.46
C ASN A 45 -4.59 -8.78 -6.92
N PRO A 46 -4.42 -7.59 -7.53
CA PRO A 46 -3.84 -7.47 -8.86
C PRO A 46 -2.36 -7.86 -8.81
N THR A 47 -2.00 -8.79 -9.68
CA THR A 47 -0.64 -9.35 -9.79
C THR A 47 0.41 -8.23 -9.85
N GLY A 48 1.38 -8.26 -8.91
CA GLY A 48 2.53 -7.34 -8.88
C GLY A 48 2.28 -5.95 -8.27
N ARG A 49 1.05 -5.55 -7.91
CA ARG A 49 0.82 -4.23 -7.29
C ARG A 49 1.27 -4.17 -5.83
N ILE A 50 1.18 -5.28 -5.10
CA ILE A 50 1.69 -5.36 -3.72
C ILE A 50 3.21 -5.21 -3.73
N ASP A 51 3.90 -5.86 -4.66
CA ASP A 51 5.36 -5.73 -4.82
C ASP A 51 5.74 -4.29 -5.19
N GLN A 52 4.97 -3.64 -6.07
CA GLN A 52 5.16 -2.22 -6.38
C GLN A 52 5.01 -1.32 -5.14
N ILE A 53 4.04 -1.58 -4.25
CA ILE A 53 3.87 -0.84 -2.99
C ILE A 53 5.08 -1.07 -2.07
N LYS A 54 5.55 -2.32 -1.96
CA LYS A 54 6.71 -2.68 -1.15
C LYS A 54 7.99 -1.99 -1.64
N ASP A 55 8.22 -1.96 -2.95
CA ASP A 55 9.37 -1.28 -3.56
C ASP A 55 9.32 0.24 -3.34
N LEU A 56 8.16 0.87 -3.57
CA LEU A 56 7.99 2.32 -3.39
C LEU A 56 8.17 2.78 -1.94
N LEU A 57 7.83 1.93 -0.98
CA LEU A 57 7.88 2.24 0.44
C LEU A 57 9.08 1.61 1.16
N GLU A 58 9.86 0.79 0.45
CA GLU A 58 10.96 -0.02 0.96
C GLU A 58 10.58 -0.83 2.21
N ILE A 59 9.41 -1.48 2.16
CA ILE A 59 8.87 -2.32 3.24
C ILE A 59 8.90 -3.79 2.85
N GLY A 60 9.23 -4.67 3.81
CA GLY A 60 9.23 -6.13 3.60
C GLY A 60 10.48 -6.71 2.95
N LYS A 61 11.65 -6.07 3.12
CA LYS A 61 12.97 -6.71 2.94
C LYS A 61 13.27 -7.69 4.07
#